data_AF-A0A4U0ZRQ1-F1
#
_entry.id   AF-A0A4U0ZRQ1-F1
#
_cell.length_a   1.000
_cell.length_b   1.000
_cell.length_c   1.000
_cell.angle_alpha   90.00
_cell.angle_beta   90.00
_cell.angle_gamma   90.00
#
_symmetry.space_group_name_H-M   'P 1'
#
loop_
_entity.id
_entity.type
_entity.pdbx_description
1 polymer ?
#
loop_
_entity_poly.entity_id
_entity_poly.type
_entity_poly.pdbx_seq_one_letter_code
_entity_poly.pdbx_strand_id
1 'polypeptide(L)' 'KRQDRLPKEVIDISWKAQCRLCTRYQYLTAKGKKSNVAKTAIAREIAGFSWAIAQVLPKAA' A
#
# COMPACT_ATOMS: atom_id res chain seq x y z
N LYS A 1 13.14 -15.99 -3.67
CA LYS A 1 12.43 -15.05 -2.80
C LYS A 1 11.28 -14.42 -3.60
N ARG A 2 10.20 -13.90 -2.97
CA ARG A 2 8.98 -13.44 -3.68
C ARG A 2 9.22 -12.25 -4.62
N GLN A 3 10.22 -11.42 -4.34
CA GLN A 3 10.46 -10.15 -5.03
C GLN A 3 11.64 -10.19 -6.03
N ASP A 4 12.36 -11.30 -6.15
CA ASP A 4 13.62 -11.37 -6.92
C ASP A 4 13.47 -11.09 -8.42
N ARG A 5 12.25 -11.21 -8.96
CA ARG A 5 11.94 -11.02 -10.39
C ARG A 5 11.14 -9.74 -10.68
N LEU A 6 10.91 -8.93 -9.66
CA LEU A 6 10.10 -7.71 -9.80
C LEU A 6 11.00 -6.50 -10.12
N PRO A 7 10.52 -5.54 -10.92
CA PRO A 7 11.22 -4.27 -11.12
C PRO A 7 11.47 -3.57 -9.79
N LYS A 8 12.64 -2.93 -9.66
CA LYS A 8 13.03 -2.21 -8.45
C LYS A 8 11.99 -1.16 -8.04
N GLU A 9 11.41 -0.46 -9.01
CA GLU A 9 10.37 0.55 -8.76
C GLU A 9 9.12 -0.05 -8.09
N VAL A 10 8.70 -1.24 -8.49
CA VAL A 10 7.56 -1.95 -7.87
C VAL A 10 7.88 -2.33 -6.42
N ILE A 11 9.11 -2.77 -6.15
CA ILE A 11 9.58 -3.09 -4.81
C ILE A 11 9.60 -1.83 -3.93
N ASP A 12 10.12 -0.72 -4.45
CA ASP A 12 10.22 0.55 -3.73
C ASP A 12 8.82 1.12 -3.41
N ILE A 13 7.86 1.06 -4.35
CA ILE A 13 6.46 1.45 -4.12
C ILE A 13 5.83 0.53 -3.06
N SER A 14 6.04 -0.77 -3.15
CA SER A 14 5.51 -1.75 -2.18
C SER A 14 6.05 -1.49 -0.78
N TRP A 15 7.34 -1.14 -0.64
CA TRP A 15 7.94 -0.80 0.65
C TRP A 15 7.35 0.49 1.23
N LYS A 16 7.23 1.54 0.41
CA LYS A 16 6.58 2.79 0.80
C LYS A 16 5.12 2.58 1.23
N ALA A 17 4.40 1.71 0.52
CA ALA A 17 3.05 1.30 0.87
C ALA A 17 3.01 0.66 2.25
N GLN A 18 3.86 -0.35 2.50
CA GLN A 18 3.91 -1.05 3.79
C GLN A 18 4.15 -0.08 4.95
N CYS A 19 5.17 0.77 4.88
CA CYS A 19 5.48 1.74 5.92
C CYS A 19 4.29 2.68 6.17
N ARG A 20 3.70 3.25 5.12
CA ARG A 20 2.57 4.17 5.25
C ARG A 20 1.33 3.50 5.85
N LEU A 21 0.94 2.34 5.34
CA LEU A 21 -0.28 1.65 5.76
C LEU A 21 -0.17 1.20 7.23
N CYS A 22 0.98 0.69 7.66
CA CYS A 22 1.23 0.33 9.06
C CYS A 22 1.14 1.56 9.98
N THR A 23 1.87 2.65 9.66
CA THR A 23 1.84 3.88 10.46
C THR A 23 0.44 4.49 10.49
N ARG A 24 -0.27 4.50 9.36
CA ARG A 24 -1.63 5.05 9.28
C ARG A 24 -2.61 4.23 10.11
N TYR A 25 -2.50 2.91 10.08
CA TYR A 25 -3.36 2.03 10.87
C TYR A 25 -3.14 2.27 12.36
N GLN A 26 -1.88 2.25 12.82
CA GLN A 26 -1.51 2.54 14.20
C GLN A 26 -1.96 3.93 14.66
N TYR A 27 -1.83 4.94 13.81
CA TYR A 27 -2.31 6.30 14.12
C TYR A 27 -3.83 6.35 14.32
N LEU A 28 -4.60 5.70 13.44
CA LEU A 28 -6.06 5.72 13.52
C LEU A 28 -6.58 4.92 14.73
N THR A 29 -5.96 3.79 15.05
CA THR A 29 -6.30 2.99 16.23
C THR A 29 -5.90 3.70 17.52
N ALA A 30 -4.73 4.34 17.58
CA ALA A 30 -4.31 5.16 18.72
C ALA A 30 -5.26 6.35 18.99
N LYS A 31 -5.91 6.88 17.95
CA LYS A 31 -6.97 7.90 18.07
C LYS A 31 -8.34 7.34 18.50
N GLY A 32 -8.45 6.06 18.84
CA GLY A 32 -9.68 5.42 19.28
C GLY A 32 -10.72 5.26 18.16
N LYS A 33 -10.33 5.31 16.89
CA LYS A 33 -11.27 5.07 15.78
C LYS A 33 -11.73 3.61 15.79
N LYS A 34 -13.00 3.38 15.48
CA LYS A 34 -13.55 2.03 15.30
C LYS A 34 -12.69 1.25 14.31
N SER A 35 -12.39 -0.02 14.62
CA SER A 35 -11.53 -0.88 13.79
C SER A 35 -11.96 -0.90 12.32
N ASN A 36 -13.27 -0.95 12.04
CA ASN A 36 -13.79 -0.92 10.68
C ASN A 36 -13.47 0.39 9.95
N VAL A 37 -13.54 1.54 10.62
CA VAL A 37 -13.18 2.84 10.02
C VAL A 37 -11.70 2.88 9.67
N ALA A 38 -10.84 2.38 10.56
CA ALA A 38 -9.40 2.27 10.29
C ALA A 38 -9.14 1.34 9.10
N LYS A 39 -9.73 0.14 9.08
CA LYS A 39 -9.61 -0.82 7.98
C LYS A 39 -10.07 -0.24 6.64
N THR A 40 -11.22 0.43 6.60
CA THR A 40 -11.72 1.05 5.36
C THR A 40 -10.80 2.17 4.88
N ALA A 41 -10.22 2.97 5.78
CA ALA A 41 -9.24 4.00 5.41
C ALA A 41 -7.98 3.37 4.79
N ILE A 42 -7.46 2.29 5.38
CA ILE A 42 -6.32 1.54 4.85
C ILE A 42 -6.63 0.90 3.49
N ALA A 43 -7.81 0.30 3.32
CA ALA A 43 -8.23 -0.29 2.06
C ALA A 43 -8.27 0.73 0.90
N ARG A 44 -8.70 1.97 1.18
CA ARG A 44 -8.67 3.06 0.19
C ARG A 44 -7.24 3.44 -0.21
N GLU A 45 -6.31 3.46 0.73
CA GLU A 45 -4.90 3.72 0.42
C GLU A 45 -4.26 2.58 -0.38
N ILE A 46 -4.62 1.32 -0.09
CA ILE A 46 -4.16 0.16 -0.87
C ILE A 46 -4.53 0.31 -2.34
N ALA A 47 -5.75 0.74 -2.67
CA ALA A 47 -6.15 0.96 -4.05
C ALA A 47 -5.27 1.98 -4.79
N GLY A 48 -4.87 3.07 -4.10
CA GLY A 48 -3.95 4.06 -4.64
C GLY A 48 -2.54 3.50 -4.91
N PHE A 49 -2.04 2.65 -4.01
CA PHE A 49 -0.76 1.96 -4.22
C PHE A 49 -0.82 0.93 -5.35
N SER A 50 -1.91 0.16 -5.45
CA SER A 50 -2.13 -0.76 -6.57
C SER A 50 -2.16 -0.03 -7.91
N TRP A 51 -2.80 1.15 -7.97
CA TRP A 51 -2.77 1.99 -9.16
C TRP A 51 -1.37 2.51 -9.48
N ALA A 52 -0.63 2.99 -8.48
CA ALA A 52 0.75 3.44 -8.67
C ALA A 52 1.66 2.32 -9.22
N ILE A 53 1.50 1.09 -8.74
CA ILE A 53 2.20 -0.08 -9.28
C ILE A 53 1.78 -0.34 -10.73
N ALA A 54 0.46 -0.31 -11.03
CA ALA A 54 -0.05 -0.55 -12.37
C ALA A 54 0.47 0.47 -13.41
N GLN A 55 0.72 1.71 -12.99
CA GLN A 55 1.28 2.76 -13.86
C GLN A 55 2.77 2.54 -14.19
N VAL A 56 3.50 1.85 -13.32
CA VAL A 56 4.93 1.52 -13.51
C VAL A 56 5.11 0.24 -14.33
N LEU A 57 4.15 -0.67 -14.26
CA LEU A 57 4.19 -1.88 -15.06
C LEU A 57 4.01 -1.54 -16.55
N PRO A 58 4.75 -2.21 -17.46
CA PRO A 58 4.54 -2.03 -18.88
C PRO A 58 3.10 -2.39 -19.23
N LYS A 59 2.44 -1.52 -20.00
CA LYS A 59 1.11 -1.81 -20.53
C LYS A 59 1.22 -3.08 -21.37
N ALA A 60 0.40 -4.09 -21.06
CA ALA A 60 0.29 -5.25 -21.91
C ALA A 60 -0.13 -4.75 -23.32
N ALA A 61 0.69 -5.09 -24.32
CA ALA A 61 0.42 -4.81 -25.73
C ALA A 61 -0.72 -5.69 -26.24
#